data_AF-A0A445D4Z7-F1
#
_entry.id   AF-A0A445D4Z7-F1
#
_cell.length_a   1.000
_cell.length_b   1.000
_cell.length_c   1.000
_cell.angle_alpha   90.00
_cell.angle_beta   90.00
_cell.angle_gamma   90.00
#
_symmetry.space_group_name_H-M   'P 1'
#
loop_
_entity.id
_entity.type
_entity.pdbx_description
1 polymer ?
#
loop_
_entity_poly.entity_id
_entity_poly.type
_entity_poly.pdbx_seq_one_letter_code
_entity_poly.pdbx_strand_id
1 'polypeptide(L)'
;MEGQEQQLHVQSQRMKQQGEWHKQQMEQQQEHYSQLTQVINQVTERQERQDKRLQELNQCQLAQMKAFNEFNVLNEGWQLHREEFNINTQVKLTYMAGNMHNLHSAIPRYDTVHKDLTEQEEGKVKQQKEALKKKTKDAGF
;
A
#
# COMPACT_ATOMS: atom_id res chain seq x y z
N MET A 1 -0.50 54.50 80.34
CA MET A 1 0.27 54.40 79.08
C MET A 1 0.25 52.99 78.49
N GLU A 2 0.09 51.92 79.27
CA GLU A 2 0.16 50.52 78.78
C GLU A 2 -0.97 50.09 77.82
N GLY A 3 -2.19 50.63 77.95
CA GLY A 3 -3.32 50.25 77.09
C GLY A 3 -3.20 50.72 75.63
N GLN A 4 -2.47 51.82 75.39
CA GLN A 4 -2.23 52.36 74.05
C GLN A 4 -1.16 51.57 73.29
N GLU A 5 -0.12 51.12 74.01
CA GLU A 5 0.93 50.25 73.45
C GLU A 5 0.41 48.87 73.09
N GLN A 6 -0.47 48.27 73.91
CA GLN A 6 -1.12 47.01 73.57
C GLN A 6 -2.01 47.12 72.33
N GLN A 7 -2.74 48.24 72.18
CA GLN A 7 -3.59 48.47 71.01
C GLN A 7 -2.77 48.65 69.73
N LEU A 8 -1.64 49.37 69.80
CA LEU A 8 -0.69 49.51 68.69
C LEU A 8 -0.01 48.18 68.34
N HIS A 9 0.34 47.36 69.34
CA HIS A 9 0.93 46.05 69.13
C HIS A 9 -0.03 45.12 68.37
N VAL A 10 -1.28 45.05 68.81
CA VAL A 10 -2.33 44.25 68.14
C VAL A 10 -2.59 44.73 66.71
N GLN A 11 -2.58 46.04 66.48
CA GLN A 11 -2.74 46.61 65.14
C GLN A 11 -1.56 46.26 64.21
N SER A 12 -0.33 46.34 64.74
CA SER A 12 0.89 45.98 64.00
C SER A 12 0.92 44.49 63.65
N GLN A 13 0.53 43.63 64.58
CA GLN A 13 0.43 42.18 64.36
C GLN A 13 -0.59 41.84 63.27
N ARG A 14 -1.75 42.51 63.28
CA ARG A 14 -2.80 42.34 62.28
C ARG A 14 -2.35 42.79 60.89
N MET A 15 -1.62 43.91 60.78
CA MET A 15 -1.04 44.35 59.51
C MET A 15 0.01 43.38 58.97
N LYS A 16 0.86 42.81 59.83
CA LYS A 16 1.83 41.77 59.42
C LYS A 16 1.13 40.52 58.88
N GLN A 17 0.13 40.00 59.60
CA GLN A 17 -0.63 38.84 59.15
C GLN A 17 -1.34 39.09 57.82
N GLN A 18 -1.90 40.29 57.64
CA GLN A 18 -2.53 40.66 56.38
C GLN A 18 -1.52 40.74 55.22
N GLY A 19 -0.33 41.30 55.48
CA GLY A 19 0.77 41.35 54.50
C GLY A 19 1.30 39.97 54.11
N GLU A 20 1.50 39.08 55.10
CA GLU A 20 1.94 37.70 54.87
C GLU A 20 0.89 36.90 54.09
N TRP A 21 -0.40 37.04 54.45
CA TRP A 21 -1.49 36.39 53.71
C TRP A 21 -1.54 36.86 52.26
N HIS A 22 -1.39 38.17 52.01
CA HIS A 22 -1.40 38.72 50.66
C HIS A 22 -0.19 38.24 49.84
N LYS A 23 1.00 38.20 50.46
CA LYS A 23 2.21 37.66 49.85
C LYS A 23 2.04 36.19 49.47
N GLN A 24 1.49 35.38 50.37
CA GLN A 24 1.29 33.95 50.14
C GLN A 24 0.26 33.69 49.02
N GLN A 25 -0.78 34.52 48.93
CA GLN A 25 -1.74 34.48 47.82
C GLN A 25 -1.09 34.83 46.47
N MET A 26 -0.24 35.85 46.42
CA MET A 26 0.49 36.22 45.21
C MET A 26 1.47 35.12 44.77
N GLU A 27 2.18 34.51 45.70
CA GLU A 27 3.10 33.39 45.43
C GLU A 27 2.34 32.16 44.89
N GLN A 28 1.21 31.79 45.51
CA GLN A 28 0.38 30.69 45.01
C GLN A 28 -0.16 30.98 43.60
N GLN A 29 -0.69 32.18 43.34
CA GLN A 29 -1.13 32.54 42.00
C GLN A 29 0.01 32.44 40.99
N GLN A 30 1.19 32.99 41.31
CA GLN A 30 2.34 32.95 40.43
C GLN A 30 2.77 31.51 40.12
N GLU A 31 2.78 30.63 41.12
CA GLU A 31 3.14 29.23 40.94
C GLU A 31 2.11 28.50 40.08
N HIS A 32 0.81 28.72 40.31
CA HIS A 32 -0.26 28.17 39.47
C HIS A 32 -0.14 28.62 38.01
N TYR A 33 0.12 29.91 37.76
CA TYR A 33 0.32 30.42 36.40
C TYR A 33 1.57 29.84 35.74
N SER A 34 2.65 29.65 36.51
CA SER A 34 3.88 29.04 36.02
C SER A 34 3.64 27.58 35.60
N GLN A 35 2.98 26.79 36.45
CA GLN A 35 2.63 25.40 36.17
C GLN A 35 1.68 25.30 34.96
N LEU A 36 0.65 26.15 34.89
CA LEU A 36 -0.29 26.17 33.78
C LEU A 36 0.41 26.49 32.46
N THR A 37 1.28 27.51 32.45
CA THR A 37 2.05 27.89 31.26
C THR A 37 2.95 26.75 30.80
N GLN A 38 3.60 26.05 31.74
CA GLN A 38 4.43 24.90 31.42
C GLN A 38 3.62 23.76 30.78
N VAL A 39 2.44 23.44 31.33
CA VAL A 39 1.56 22.41 30.78
C VAL A 39 1.07 22.79 29.39
N ILE A 40 0.65 24.05 29.19
CA ILE A 40 0.23 24.56 27.88
C ILE A 40 1.37 24.40 26.86
N ASN A 41 2.59 24.84 27.19
CA ASN A 41 3.73 24.72 26.28
C ASN A 41 4.02 23.26 25.90
N GLN A 42 3.96 22.33 26.86
CA GLN A 42 4.16 20.91 26.59
C GLN A 42 3.09 20.32 25.65
N VAL A 43 1.83 20.73 25.83
CA VAL A 43 0.72 20.30 24.96
C VAL A 43 0.90 20.86 23.56
N THR A 44 1.23 22.15 23.44
CA THR A 44 1.51 22.81 22.15
C THR A 44 2.65 22.13 21.41
N GLU A 45 3.77 21.87 22.07
CA GLU A 45 4.90 21.16 21.44
C GLU A 45 4.52 19.75 20.99
N ARG A 46 3.73 19.02 21.79
CA ARG A 46 3.25 17.70 21.39
C ARG A 46 2.34 17.78 20.17
N GLN A 47 1.45 18.77 20.13
CA GLN A 47 0.55 19.00 19.01
C GLN A 47 1.34 19.30 17.74
N GLU A 48 2.29 20.24 17.77
CA GLU A 48 3.12 20.58 16.62
C GLU A 48 3.92 19.37 16.11
N ARG A 49 4.46 18.54 17.01
CA ARG A 49 5.14 17.29 16.63
C ARG A 49 4.20 16.29 15.98
N GLN A 50 2.96 16.18 16.47
CA GLN A 50 1.96 15.29 15.86
C GLN A 50 1.55 15.79 14.48
N ASP A 51 1.31 17.08 14.33
CA ASP A 51 0.92 17.68 13.05
C ASP A 51 2.02 17.51 11.99
N LYS A 52 3.29 17.72 12.36
CA LYS A 52 4.43 17.46 11.46
C LYS A 52 4.48 16.00 11.00
N ARG A 53 4.31 15.05 11.93
CA ARG A 53 4.29 13.61 11.58
C ARG A 53 3.12 13.24 10.66
N LEU A 54 1.94 13.82 10.89
CA LEU A 54 0.78 13.61 10.03
C LEU A 54 1.02 14.18 8.62
N GLN A 55 1.64 15.35 8.54
CA GLN A 55 2.01 15.95 7.26
C GLN A 55 3.03 15.10 6.50
N GLU A 56 4.08 14.61 7.17
CA GLU A 56 5.07 13.69 6.59
C GLU A 56 4.43 12.39 6.11
N LEU A 57 3.55 11.80 6.92
CA LEU A 57 2.82 10.59 6.56
C LEU A 57 1.96 10.80 5.30
N ASN A 58 1.23 11.91 5.24
CA ASN A 58 0.40 12.24 4.08
C ASN A 58 1.24 12.45 2.81
N GLN A 59 2.37 13.15 2.92
CA GLN A 59 3.30 13.32 1.81
C GLN A 59 3.86 11.97 1.34
N CYS A 60 4.22 11.09 2.27
CA CYS A 60 4.72 9.75 1.95
C CYS A 60 3.63 8.91 1.25
N GLN A 61 2.39 8.93 1.75
CA GLN A 61 1.26 8.24 1.13
C GLN A 61 0.98 8.74 -0.29
N LEU A 62 1.00 10.06 -0.50
CA LEU A 62 0.80 10.65 -1.81
C LEU A 62 1.90 10.23 -2.79
N ALA A 63 3.16 10.26 -2.35
CA ALA A 63 4.30 9.83 -3.17
C ALA A 63 4.22 8.33 -3.52
N GLN A 64 3.85 7.48 -2.56
CA GLN A 64 3.63 6.05 -2.80
C GLN A 64 2.51 5.80 -3.81
N MET A 65 1.38 6.49 -3.65
CA MET A 65 0.24 6.33 -4.56
C MET A 65 0.57 6.79 -5.98
N LYS A 66 1.35 7.87 -6.13
CA LYS A 66 1.85 8.34 -7.42
C LYS A 66 2.79 7.31 -8.07
N ALA A 67 3.77 6.80 -7.32
CA ALA A 67 4.70 5.79 -7.82
C ALA A 67 3.99 4.49 -8.21
N PHE A 68 2.99 4.06 -7.42
CA PHE A 68 2.17 2.89 -7.73
C PHE A 68 1.36 3.08 -9.02
N ASN A 69 0.78 4.27 -9.21
CA ASN A 69 0.05 4.60 -10.43
C ASN A 69 0.97 4.61 -11.67
N GLU A 70 2.15 5.22 -11.56
CA GLU A 70 3.16 5.20 -12.62
C GLU A 70 3.60 3.77 -12.98
N PHE A 71 3.81 2.93 -11.96
CA PHE A 71 4.12 1.51 -12.16
C PHE A 71 3.01 0.77 -12.91
N ASN A 72 1.74 0.98 -12.55
CA ASN A 72 0.61 0.32 -13.22
C ASN A 72 0.52 0.72 -14.69
N VAL A 73 0.62 2.02 -15.00
CA VAL A 73 0.60 2.51 -16.38
C VAL A 73 1.75 1.92 -17.20
N LEU A 74 2.95 1.88 -16.62
CA LEU A 74 4.10 1.25 -17.27
C LEU A 74 3.85 -0.23 -17.54
N ASN A 75 3.37 -0.97 -16.53
CA ASN A 75 3.11 -2.40 -16.63
C ASN A 75 2.01 -2.72 -17.66
N GLU A 76 0.94 -1.93 -17.70
CA GLU A 76 -0.10 -2.04 -18.73
C GLU A 76 0.49 -1.81 -20.13
N GLY A 77 1.29 -0.76 -20.32
CA GLY A 77 1.97 -0.50 -21.59
C GLY A 77 2.87 -1.66 -22.04
N TRP A 78 3.62 -2.27 -21.11
CA TRP A 78 4.44 -3.44 -21.38
C TRP A 78 3.62 -4.66 -21.80
N GLN A 79 2.49 -4.93 -21.13
CA GLN A 79 1.61 -6.03 -21.51
C GLN A 79 1.01 -5.81 -22.89
N LEU A 80 0.50 -4.60 -23.17
CA LEU A 80 -0.07 -4.26 -24.47
C LEU A 80 0.95 -4.41 -25.60
N HIS A 81 2.18 -3.93 -25.42
CA HIS A 81 3.23 -4.08 -26.42
C HIS A 81 3.57 -5.56 -26.66
N ARG A 82 3.61 -6.38 -25.61
CA ARG A 82 3.84 -7.83 -25.73
C ARG A 82 2.69 -8.52 -26.47
N GLU A 83 1.46 -8.17 -26.16
CA GLU A 83 0.27 -8.69 -26.83
C GLU A 83 0.25 -8.30 -28.31
N GLU A 84 0.54 -7.04 -28.63
CA GLU A 84 0.65 -6.56 -30.00
C GLU A 84 1.74 -7.31 -30.78
N PHE A 85 2.93 -7.49 -30.18
CA PHE A 85 4.00 -8.29 -30.78
C PHE A 85 3.53 -9.72 -31.07
N ASN A 86 2.84 -10.37 -30.12
CA ASN A 86 2.33 -11.72 -30.27
C ASN A 86 1.28 -11.82 -31.38
N ILE A 87 0.31 -10.91 -31.40
CA ILE A 87 -0.76 -10.85 -32.42
C ILE A 87 -0.14 -10.62 -33.80
N ASN A 88 0.76 -9.64 -33.95
CA ASN A 88 1.40 -9.33 -35.22
C ASN A 88 2.24 -10.51 -35.72
N THR A 89 2.97 -11.17 -34.82
CA THR A 89 3.73 -12.38 -35.15
C THR A 89 2.81 -13.52 -35.59
N GLN A 90 1.71 -13.76 -34.87
CA GLN A 90 0.73 -14.78 -35.23
C GLN A 90 0.07 -14.51 -36.59
N VAL A 91 -0.29 -13.26 -36.88
CA VAL A 91 -0.87 -12.85 -38.17
C VAL A 91 0.12 -13.11 -39.30
N LYS A 92 1.40 -12.71 -39.13
CA LYS A 92 2.46 -12.96 -40.13
C LYS A 92 2.68 -14.46 -40.36
N LEU A 93 2.77 -15.25 -39.29
CA LEU A 93 2.93 -16.70 -39.38
C LEU A 93 1.74 -17.35 -40.07
N THR A 94 0.51 -16.95 -39.73
CA THR A 94 -0.72 -17.43 -40.38
C THR A 94 -0.72 -17.12 -41.88
N TYR A 95 -0.35 -15.89 -42.24
CA TYR A 95 -0.23 -15.49 -43.64
C TYR A 95 0.79 -16.35 -44.39
N MET A 96 1.98 -16.57 -43.80
CA MET A 96 2.99 -17.44 -44.41
C MET A 96 2.48 -18.87 -44.55
N ALA A 97 1.92 -19.46 -43.50
CA ALA A 97 1.39 -20.83 -43.53
C ALA A 97 0.33 -21.04 -44.62
N GLY A 98 -0.51 -20.04 -44.88
CA GLY A 98 -1.53 -20.09 -45.94
C GLY A 98 -1.00 -19.86 -47.36
N ASN A 99 0.07 -19.07 -47.52
CA ASN A 99 0.51 -18.59 -48.85
C ASN A 99 1.81 -19.21 -49.36
N MET A 100 2.63 -19.82 -48.50
CA MET A 100 3.93 -20.36 -48.90
C MET A 100 3.81 -21.44 -49.98
N HIS A 101 2.77 -22.28 -49.94
CA HIS A 101 2.49 -23.27 -50.99
C HIS A 101 2.23 -22.63 -52.36
N ASN A 102 1.61 -21.44 -52.40
CA ASN A 102 1.33 -20.73 -53.64
C ASN A 102 2.61 -20.13 -54.26
N LEU A 103 3.62 -19.82 -53.43
CA LEU A 103 4.91 -19.29 -53.87
C LEU A 103 5.89 -20.42 -54.24
N HIS A 104 5.87 -21.52 -53.49
CA HIS A 104 6.68 -22.71 -53.72
C HIS A 104 5.83 -23.97 -53.57
N SER A 105 5.47 -24.58 -54.71
CA SER A 105 4.61 -25.77 -54.76
C SER A 105 5.19 -27.00 -54.04
N ALA A 106 6.50 -27.04 -53.82
CA ALA A 106 7.17 -28.08 -53.04
C ALA A 106 6.85 -28.02 -51.53
N ILE A 107 6.41 -26.87 -51.02
CA ILE A 107 6.00 -26.70 -49.63
C ILE A 107 4.54 -27.13 -49.51
N PRO A 108 4.19 -28.14 -48.71
CA PRO A 108 2.80 -28.59 -48.57
C PRO A 108 1.87 -27.51 -48.00
N ARG A 109 0.57 -27.58 -48.31
CA ARG A 109 -0.44 -26.75 -47.65
C ARG A 109 -0.57 -27.11 -46.17
N TYR A 110 -0.70 -26.08 -45.33
CA TYR A 110 -0.88 -26.25 -43.90
C TYR A 110 -2.04 -27.19 -43.56
N ASP A 111 -3.22 -27.00 -44.17
CA ASP A 111 -4.41 -27.82 -43.89
C ASP A 111 -4.19 -29.31 -44.17
N THR A 112 -3.42 -29.63 -45.21
CA THR A 112 -3.08 -31.02 -45.56
C THR A 112 -2.18 -31.63 -44.49
N VAL A 113 -1.09 -30.93 -44.14
CA VAL A 113 -0.16 -31.40 -43.09
C VAL A 113 -0.86 -31.55 -41.74
N HIS A 114 -1.70 -30.58 -41.37
CA HIS A 114 -2.44 -30.60 -40.13
C HIS A 114 -3.43 -31.77 -40.08
N LYS A 115 -4.16 -32.01 -41.17
CA LYS A 115 -5.09 -33.13 -41.28
C LYS A 115 -4.36 -34.46 -41.13
N ASP A 116 -3.26 -34.66 -41.87
CA ASP A 116 -2.48 -35.90 -41.82
C ASP A 116 -1.94 -36.19 -40.41
N LEU A 117 -1.42 -35.15 -39.73
CA LEU A 117 -0.97 -35.25 -38.35
C LEU A 117 -2.11 -35.59 -37.39
N THR A 118 -3.28 -34.96 -37.56
CA THR A 118 -4.46 -35.21 -36.72
C THR A 118 -4.93 -36.65 -36.87
N GLU A 119 -5.07 -37.14 -38.10
CA GLU A 119 -5.46 -38.52 -38.39
C GLU A 119 -4.44 -39.54 -37.83
N GLN A 120 -3.14 -39.22 -37.91
CA GLN A 120 -2.08 -40.03 -37.33
C GLN A 120 -2.21 -40.13 -35.80
N GLU A 121 -2.41 -39.01 -35.11
CA GLU A 121 -2.56 -38.99 -33.65
C GLU A 121 -3.85 -39.68 -33.20
N GLU A 122 -4.97 -39.46 -33.89
CA GLU A 122 -6.23 -40.19 -33.64
C GLU A 122 -6.05 -41.70 -33.79
N GLY A 123 -5.31 -42.14 -34.82
CA GLY A 123 -4.96 -43.54 -35.02
C GLY A 123 -4.17 -44.13 -33.85
N LYS A 124 -3.15 -43.41 -33.35
CA LYS A 124 -2.37 -43.83 -32.17
C LYS A 124 -3.25 -43.95 -30.93
N VAL A 125 -4.11 -42.96 -30.67
CA VAL A 125 -5.04 -42.97 -29.53
C VAL A 125 -5.99 -44.16 -29.61
N LYS A 126 -6.54 -44.45 -30.80
CA LYS A 126 -7.43 -45.59 -31.02
C LYS A 126 -6.73 -46.92 -30.76
N GLN A 127 -5.51 -47.09 -31.25
CA GLN A 127 -4.71 -48.29 -30.98
C GLN A 127 -4.41 -48.48 -29.49
N GLN A 128 -4.03 -47.41 -28.80
CA GLN A 128 -3.79 -47.45 -27.36
C GLN A 128 -5.06 -47.83 -26.58
N LYS A 129 -6.21 -47.28 -26.97
CA LYS A 129 -7.51 -47.61 -26.37
C LYS A 129 -7.88 -49.09 -26.54
N GLU A 130 -7.72 -49.65 -27.73
CA GLU A 130 -7.99 -51.07 -27.97
C GLU A 130 -6.99 -51.99 -27.25
N ALA A 131 -5.71 -51.61 -27.20
CA ALA A 131 -4.70 -52.34 -26.44
C ALA A 131 -5.02 -52.35 -24.94
N LEU A 132 -5.48 -51.23 -24.38
CA LEU A 132 -5.92 -51.14 -23.00
C LEU A 132 -7.14 -52.04 -22.76
N LYS A 133 -8.17 -51.95 -23.61
CA LYS A 133 -9.38 -52.77 -23.52
C LYS A 133 -9.07 -54.27 -23.55
N LYS A 134 -8.11 -54.69 -24.39
CA LYS A 134 -7.63 -56.07 -24.42
C LYS A 134 -6.96 -56.46 -23.10
N LYS A 135 -6.02 -55.65 -22.59
CA LYS A 135 -5.37 -55.89 -21.29
C LYS A 135 -6.37 -55.99 -20.13
N THR A 136 -7.39 -55.14 -20.12
CA THR A 136 -8.46 -55.17 -19.10
C THR A 136 -9.26 -56.47 -19.14
N LYS A 137 -9.65 -56.91 -20.34
CA LYS A 137 -10.33 -58.20 -20.53
C LYS A 137 -9.45 -59.39 -20.12
N ASP A 138 -8.17 -59.37 -20.52
CA ASP A 138 -7.21 -60.43 -20.17
C ASP A 138 -6.96 -60.50 -18.65
N ALA A 139 -7.12 -59.37 -17.94
CA ALA A 139 -7.02 -59.28 -16.48
C ALA A 139 -8.32 -59.62 -15.73
N GLY A 140 -9.41 -60.00 -16.42
CA GLY A 140 -10.66 -60.45 -15.81
C GLY A 140 -11.59 -59.33 -15.30
N PHE A 141 -11.42 -58.10 -15.81
CA PHE A 141 -12.29 -56.95 -15.54
C PHE A 141 -13.30 -56.71 -16.67
#